data_AF-A0A965E253-F1
#
_entry.id   AF-A0A965E253-F1
#
_cell.length_a   1.000
_cell.length_b   1.000
_cell.length_c   1.000
_cell.angle_alpha   90.00
_cell.angle_beta   90.00
_cell.angle_gamma   90.00
#
_symmetry.space_group_name_H-M   'P 1'
#
loop_
_entity.id
_entity.type
_entity.pdbx_description
1 polymer ?
#
loop_
_entity_poly.entity_id
_entity_poly.type
_entity_poly.pdbx_seq_one_letter_code
_entity_poly.pdbx_strand_id
1 'polypeptide(L)'
;LDLCRKARTEIVRWIGGDGEEVEGILYYPHDYLAGKRYPLVVQIHGGPAAADYDSWDDSWAYPTNLICQRGAFVLKPNYHGSTGYGRKFLDSIAWGRYCEPELDDIEKGVDSLIRRGLVDPKRLGLQGWSNGAILTNALIAKTTRYRVAVSGAGTVEYISDWASCEFGDAFDRFYFGKTPLEDLSLYARKSPFTRLNAVTTPTLILFGTEDRVVHPQQGWALYRGLQQLGKAPVRFVQYPGEKHSLKKLSSQKRNIVESLAWMDRYLFDARASDDLSLKKDSPLAWALGRAEAKRSSRGYGIEIGGVLIPETVDFQGITVGRFEVTRAQYAALSGVPCTDRPDHPVGAISFEKAKEYCKWLSKRTGRRYRLPTIHEAEKLYEGTKEGENTLDAWAGYAPNPEDATSLRAKLGRLGEGALLKEVGQGRGQGSLSLVYDLGGNVAEWVDENGKGKLMGGSADTSTDAKRSESEAGSAYQGFRVVLD
;
A
#
# COMPACT_ATOMS: atom_id res chain seq x y z
N LEU A 1 -4.86 -12.03 -6.44
CA LEU A 1 -3.62 -12.51 -7.08
C LEU A 1 -3.87 -13.94 -7.50
N ASP A 2 -3.89 -14.22 -8.80
CA ASP A 2 -3.93 -15.58 -9.30
C ASP A 2 -2.50 -16.13 -9.25
N LEU A 3 -2.20 -16.88 -8.19
CA LEU A 3 -0.84 -17.33 -7.85
C LEU A 3 -0.27 -18.36 -8.85
N CYS A 4 -1.08 -18.84 -9.81
CA CYS A 4 -0.71 -19.95 -10.70
C CYS A 4 -0.53 -19.56 -12.18
N ARG A 5 -0.86 -18.33 -12.58
CA ARG A 5 -0.68 -17.90 -13.98
C ARG A 5 0.79 -17.55 -14.22
N LYS A 6 1.42 -18.15 -15.23
CA LYS A 6 2.79 -17.83 -15.65
C LYS A 6 2.80 -16.75 -16.71
N ALA A 7 3.78 -15.85 -16.67
CA ALA A 7 4.07 -14.96 -17.78
C ALA A 7 4.57 -15.77 -18.99
N ARG A 8 4.15 -15.37 -20.19
CA ARG A 8 4.74 -15.88 -21.43
C ARG A 8 6.18 -15.36 -21.55
N THR A 9 7.10 -16.20 -22.03
CA THR A 9 8.50 -15.83 -22.27
C THR A 9 8.85 -15.85 -23.76
N GLU A 10 9.88 -15.09 -24.14
CA GLU A 10 10.52 -15.10 -25.46
C GLU A 10 12.02 -14.82 -25.29
N ILE A 11 12.86 -15.63 -25.94
CA ILE A 11 14.27 -15.29 -26.12
C ILE A 11 14.37 -14.22 -27.20
N VAL A 12 14.90 -13.06 -26.84
CA VAL A 12 15.08 -11.91 -27.72
C VAL A 12 16.55 -11.65 -27.97
N ARG A 13 16.89 -11.25 -29.20
CA ARG A 13 18.26 -10.92 -29.60
C ARG A 13 18.32 -9.54 -30.24
N TRP A 14 19.42 -8.84 -30.02
CA TRP A 14 19.70 -7.53 -30.61
C TRP A 14 21.20 -7.33 -30.77
N ILE A 15 21.59 -6.36 -31.58
CA ILE A 15 23.00 -5.95 -31.67
C ILE A 15 23.32 -5.03 -30.49
N GLY A 16 24.24 -5.46 -29.63
CA GLY A 16 24.68 -4.80 -28.41
C GLY A 16 25.91 -3.92 -28.60
N GLY A 17 26.68 -3.75 -27.53
CA GLY A 17 28.03 -3.20 -27.51
C GLY A 17 28.94 -3.90 -28.50
N ASP A 18 29.97 -3.18 -28.97
CA ASP A 18 30.96 -3.66 -29.94
C ASP A 18 30.40 -4.23 -31.27
N GLY A 19 29.10 -4.08 -31.53
CA GLY A 19 28.44 -4.65 -32.70
C GLY A 19 28.18 -6.16 -32.62
N GLU A 20 28.35 -6.76 -31.44
CA GLU A 20 28.09 -8.19 -31.23
C GLU A 20 26.60 -8.45 -30.92
N GLU A 21 26.12 -9.66 -31.23
CA GLU A 21 24.75 -10.06 -30.88
C GLU A 21 24.67 -10.36 -29.39
N VAL A 22 23.62 -9.84 -28.75
CA VAL A 22 23.31 -10.03 -27.34
C VAL A 22 21.95 -10.67 -27.21
N GLU A 23 21.82 -11.56 -26.24
CA GLU A 23 20.59 -12.28 -25.93
C GLU A 23 19.97 -11.78 -24.62
N GLY A 24 18.66 -11.89 -24.51
CA GLY A 24 17.95 -11.73 -23.25
C GLY A 24 16.63 -12.49 -23.24
N ILE A 25 16.02 -12.55 -22.07
CA ILE A 25 14.72 -13.19 -21.87
C ILE A 25 13.68 -12.11 -21.63
N LEU A 26 12.64 -12.10 -22.46
CA LEU A 26 11.52 -11.18 -22.35
C LEU A 26 10.31 -11.89 -21.76
N TYR A 27 9.88 -11.46 -20.58
CA TYR A 27 8.63 -11.89 -19.95
C TYR A 27 7.52 -10.89 -20.28
N TYR A 28 6.37 -11.42 -20.69
CA TYR A 28 5.22 -10.65 -21.15
C TYR A 28 4.26 -10.30 -19.99
N PRO A 29 3.57 -9.13 -20.07
CA PRO A 29 2.39 -8.87 -19.27
C PRO A 29 1.37 -10.01 -19.36
N HIS A 30 0.72 -10.36 -18.25
CA HIS A 30 -0.24 -11.48 -18.24
C HIS A 30 -1.44 -11.24 -19.16
N ASP A 31 -1.81 -9.98 -19.33
CA ASP A 31 -2.92 -9.46 -20.14
C ASP A 31 -2.40 -8.79 -21.43
N TYR A 32 -1.27 -9.26 -21.95
CA TYR A 32 -0.69 -8.71 -23.19
C TYR A 32 -1.68 -8.77 -24.37
N LEU A 33 -1.86 -7.62 -25.00
CA LEU A 33 -2.63 -7.44 -26.23
C LEU A 33 -1.72 -6.84 -27.30
N ALA A 34 -1.66 -7.50 -28.45
CA ALA A 34 -0.89 -7.02 -29.60
C ALA A 34 -1.33 -5.61 -30.01
N GLY A 35 -0.38 -4.76 -30.40
CA GLY A 35 -0.62 -3.38 -30.79
C GLY A 35 -0.71 -2.37 -29.64
N LYS A 36 -0.67 -2.81 -28.37
CA LYS A 36 -0.53 -1.92 -27.21
C LYS A 36 0.92 -1.86 -26.72
N ARG A 37 1.31 -0.69 -26.21
CA ARG A 37 2.61 -0.46 -25.56
C ARG A 37 2.46 -0.54 -24.04
N TYR A 38 3.35 -1.31 -23.41
CA TYR A 38 3.34 -1.58 -21.97
C TYR A 38 4.60 -1.01 -21.29
N PRO A 39 4.57 -0.80 -19.96
CA PRO A 39 5.77 -0.53 -19.18
C PRO A 39 6.82 -1.64 -19.35
N LEU A 40 8.09 -1.30 -19.13
CA LEU A 40 9.19 -2.25 -19.08
C LEU A 40 9.95 -2.10 -17.76
N VAL A 41 10.24 -3.22 -17.11
CA VAL A 41 11.26 -3.30 -16.07
C VAL A 41 12.44 -4.11 -16.61
N VAL A 42 13.65 -3.55 -16.59
CA VAL A 42 14.86 -4.31 -16.88
C VAL A 42 15.37 -4.90 -15.58
N GLN A 43 15.36 -6.23 -15.47
CA GLN A 43 15.95 -6.96 -14.37
C GLN A 43 17.37 -7.40 -14.76
N ILE A 44 18.36 -6.78 -14.14
CA ILE A 44 19.77 -7.00 -14.47
C ILE A 44 20.33 -7.97 -13.43
N HIS A 45 20.85 -9.13 -13.87
CA HIS A 45 21.37 -10.14 -12.96
C HIS A 45 22.64 -9.69 -12.21
N GLY A 46 22.86 -10.29 -11.05
CA GLY A 46 24.08 -10.13 -10.24
C GLY A 46 25.21 -11.02 -10.76
N GLY A 47 26.43 -10.75 -10.30
CA GLY A 47 27.65 -11.39 -10.82
C GLY A 47 27.94 -10.98 -12.27
N PRO A 48 29.06 -10.28 -12.56
CA PRO A 48 29.42 -10.01 -13.94
C PRO A 48 29.60 -11.29 -14.74
N ALA A 49 30.12 -12.35 -14.10
CA ALA A 49 30.24 -13.71 -14.63
C ALA A 49 29.03 -14.60 -14.24
N ALA A 50 27.82 -14.21 -14.65
CA ALA A 50 26.60 -15.02 -14.50
C ALA A 50 25.68 -14.84 -15.73
N ALA A 51 24.55 -15.54 -15.80
CA ALA A 51 23.56 -15.36 -16.85
C ALA A 51 22.17 -15.76 -16.34
N ASP A 52 21.14 -15.14 -16.92
CA ASP A 52 19.76 -15.58 -16.83
C ASP A 52 19.48 -16.66 -17.88
N TYR A 53 18.78 -17.72 -17.49
CA TYR A 53 18.42 -18.85 -18.35
C TYR A 53 16.91 -18.91 -18.56
N ASP A 54 16.46 -19.39 -19.73
CA ASP A 54 15.04 -19.64 -20.00
C ASP A 54 14.54 -20.81 -19.15
N SER A 55 14.27 -20.49 -17.89
CA SER A 55 13.99 -21.40 -16.81
C SER A 55 13.02 -20.76 -15.84
N TRP A 56 12.39 -21.58 -14.99
CA TRP A 56 11.50 -21.05 -13.97
C TRP A 56 12.31 -20.54 -12.78
N ASP A 57 12.56 -19.23 -12.78
CA ASP A 57 13.32 -18.55 -11.74
C ASP A 57 12.63 -17.25 -11.30
N ASP A 58 11.94 -17.33 -10.16
CA ASP A 58 11.46 -16.19 -9.39
C ASP A 58 12.15 -16.20 -8.02
N SER A 59 12.63 -15.05 -7.60
CA SER A 59 13.31 -14.92 -6.31
C SER A 59 12.88 -13.66 -5.57
N TRP A 60 13.29 -13.56 -4.31
CA TRP A 60 13.08 -12.36 -3.50
C TRP A 60 13.77 -11.12 -4.07
N ALA A 61 14.84 -11.30 -4.85
CA ALA A 61 15.55 -10.21 -5.53
C ALA A 61 14.90 -9.87 -6.88
N TYR A 62 14.31 -10.85 -7.56
CA TYR A 62 13.73 -10.74 -8.89
C TYR A 62 12.32 -11.37 -8.93
N PRO A 63 11.29 -10.66 -8.44
CA PRO A 63 9.90 -11.13 -8.44
C PRO A 63 9.25 -10.91 -9.82
N THR A 64 9.78 -11.56 -10.85
CA THR A 64 9.45 -11.38 -12.28
C THR A 64 7.95 -11.49 -12.56
N ASN A 65 7.32 -12.57 -12.11
CA ASN A 65 5.89 -12.78 -12.39
C ASN A 65 5.00 -11.73 -11.67
N LEU A 66 5.39 -11.24 -10.48
CA LEU A 66 4.63 -10.20 -9.78
C LEU A 66 4.68 -8.84 -10.50
N ILE A 67 5.75 -8.58 -11.26
CA ILE A 67 5.88 -7.40 -12.11
C ILE A 67 5.06 -7.60 -13.40
N CYS A 68 5.11 -8.78 -14.00
CA CYS A 68 4.30 -9.11 -15.18
C CYS A 68 2.79 -9.04 -14.89
N GLN A 69 2.36 -9.39 -13.68
CA GLN A 69 0.97 -9.24 -13.21
C GLN A 69 0.52 -7.77 -13.09
N ARG A 70 1.45 -6.82 -12.97
CA ARG A 70 1.17 -5.37 -12.99
C ARG A 70 1.09 -4.80 -14.40
N GLY A 71 1.07 -5.66 -15.42
CA GLY A 71 0.95 -5.25 -16.81
C GLY A 71 2.27 -4.79 -17.43
N ALA A 72 3.42 -5.21 -16.91
CA ALA A 72 4.73 -4.80 -17.42
C ALA A 72 5.45 -5.93 -18.15
N PHE A 73 6.23 -5.58 -19.17
CA PHE A 73 7.28 -6.45 -19.65
C PHE A 73 8.42 -6.50 -18.62
N VAL A 74 9.09 -7.64 -18.54
CA VAL A 74 10.40 -7.75 -17.87
C VAL A 74 11.44 -8.21 -18.88
N LEU A 75 12.51 -7.44 -19.05
CA LEU A 75 13.68 -7.84 -19.84
C LEU A 75 14.80 -8.26 -18.89
N LYS A 76 15.33 -9.46 -19.09
CA LYS A 76 16.53 -9.98 -18.43
C LYS A 76 17.66 -10.11 -19.46
N PRO A 77 18.53 -9.10 -19.62
CA PRO A 77 19.60 -9.12 -20.62
C PRO A 77 20.81 -9.92 -20.12
N ASN A 78 21.34 -10.80 -20.97
CA ASN A 78 22.63 -11.46 -20.78
C ASN A 78 23.71 -10.60 -21.46
N TYR A 79 24.09 -9.53 -20.78
CA TYR A 79 25.03 -8.52 -21.27
C TYR A 79 26.47 -9.07 -21.41
N HIS A 80 27.32 -8.37 -22.16
CA HIS A 80 28.76 -8.63 -22.27
C HIS A 80 29.36 -8.89 -20.89
N GLY A 81 30.11 -9.98 -20.74
CA GLY A 81 30.54 -10.49 -19.43
C GLY A 81 29.72 -11.69 -18.94
N SER A 82 28.48 -11.87 -19.40
CA SER A 82 27.66 -13.00 -18.98
C SER A 82 28.28 -14.35 -19.36
N THR A 83 28.05 -15.36 -18.52
CA THR A 83 28.49 -16.74 -18.78
C THR A 83 27.63 -17.41 -19.86
N GLY A 84 28.16 -18.45 -20.51
CA GLY A 84 27.44 -19.24 -21.53
C GLY A 84 27.74 -18.84 -22.98
N TYR A 85 28.46 -17.73 -23.20
CA TYR A 85 28.77 -17.17 -24.53
C TYR A 85 30.26 -17.28 -24.90
N GLY A 86 31.03 -18.06 -24.13
CA GLY A 86 32.46 -18.28 -24.33
C GLY A 86 33.36 -17.22 -23.67
N ARG A 87 34.66 -17.53 -23.61
CA ARG A 87 35.64 -16.73 -22.85
C ARG A 87 35.80 -15.30 -23.37
N LYS A 88 35.73 -15.11 -24.70
CA LYS A 88 35.82 -13.77 -25.32
C LYS A 88 34.72 -12.85 -24.82
N PHE A 89 33.48 -13.35 -24.75
CA PHE A 89 32.34 -12.57 -24.28
C PHE A 89 32.42 -12.32 -22.77
N LEU A 90 32.84 -13.32 -21.97
CA LEU A 90 33.09 -13.16 -20.52
C LEU A 90 34.15 -12.09 -20.22
N ASP A 91 35.26 -12.09 -20.95
CA ASP A 91 36.38 -11.16 -20.71
C ASP A 91 36.18 -9.79 -21.40
N SER A 92 35.09 -9.59 -22.16
CA SER A 92 34.84 -8.37 -22.93
C SER A 92 34.70 -7.11 -22.07
N ILE A 93 34.38 -7.29 -20.78
CA ILE A 93 34.24 -6.25 -19.75
C ILE A 93 35.47 -6.11 -18.86
N ALA A 94 36.49 -6.95 -19.06
CA ALA A 94 37.70 -6.92 -18.25
C ALA A 94 38.64 -5.77 -18.67
N TRP A 95 39.75 -5.62 -17.95
CA TRP A 95 40.89 -4.78 -18.34
C TRP A 95 40.55 -3.31 -18.60
N GLY A 96 39.71 -2.74 -17.75
CA GLY A 96 39.32 -1.34 -17.79
C GLY A 96 38.01 -1.07 -18.52
N ARG A 97 37.34 -2.10 -19.04
CA ARG A 97 36.09 -1.97 -19.81
C ARG A 97 34.81 -2.13 -19.00
N TYR A 98 34.92 -2.46 -17.72
CA TYR A 98 33.75 -2.69 -16.86
C TYR A 98 32.79 -1.49 -16.82
N CYS A 99 31.48 -1.78 -16.86
CA CYS A 99 30.40 -0.81 -17.04
C CYS A 99 30.48 0.01 -18.35
N GLU A 100 30.95 -0.59 -19.45
CA GLU A 100 30.93 0.00 -20.79
C GLU A 100 30.03 -0.80 -21.74
N PRO A 101 30.45 -1.94 -22.31
CA PRO A 101 29.60 -2.68 -23.24
C PRO A 101 28.33 -3.19 -22.55
N GLU A 102 28.35 -3.47 -21.25
CA GLU A 102 27.16 -3.91 -20.50
C GLU A 102 26.04 -2.86 -20.53
N LEU A 103 26.40 -1.59 -20.32
CA LEU A 103 25.42 -0.50 -20.33
C LEU A 103 24.84 -0.29 -21.72
N ASP A 104 25.68 -0.43 -22.74
CA ASP A 104 25.26 -0.29 -24.13
C ASP A 104 24.37 -1.47 -24.58
N ASP A 105 24.65 -2.68 -24.11
CA ASP A 105 23.80 -3.86 -24.34
C ASP A 105 22.40 -3.65 -23.79
N ILE A 106 22.33 -3.22 -22.53
CA ILE A 106 21.07 -3.01 -21.82
C ILE A 106 20.24 -1.93 -22.53
N GLU A 107 20.83 -0.76 -22.82
CA GLU A 107 20.14 0.33 -23.51
C GLU A 107 19.68 -0.08 -24.92
N LYS A 108 20.53 -0.78 -25.70
CA LYS A 108 20.17 -1.24 -27.05
C LYS A 108 19.08 -2.30 -27.03
N GLY A 109 19.02 -3.14 -25.98
CA GLY A 109 17.95 -4.09 -25.75
C GLY A 109 16.62 -3.39 -25.48
N VAL A 110 16.63 -2.40 -24.59
CA VAL A 110 15.46 -1.53 -24.32
C VAL A 110 14.99 -0.85 -25.61
N ASP A 111 15.90 -0.26 -26.38
CA ASP A 111 15.57 0.43 -27.63
C ASP A 111 15.03 -0.53 -28.69
N SER A 112 15.52 -1.77 -28.73
CA SER A 112 14.99 -2.82 -29.63
C SER A 112 13.51 -3.09 -29.34
N LEU A 113 13.13 -3.23 -28.07
CA LEU A 113 11.74 -3.46 -27.66
C LEU A 113 10.83 -2.24 -27.93
N ILE A 114 11.37 -1.03 -27.79
CA ILE A 114 10.65 0.21 -28.14
C ILE A 114 10.42 0.29 -29.65
N ARG A 115 11.45 0.01 -30.47
CA ARG A 115 11.34 -0.01 -31.94
C ARG A 115 10.34 -1.04 -32.45
N ARG A 116 10.27 -2.20 -31.79
CA ARG A 116 9.25 -3.24 -32.05
C ARG A 116 7.83 -2.81 -31.69
N GLY A 117 7.66 -1.66 -31.02
CA GLY A 117 6.36 -1.14 -30.60
C GLY A 117 5.76 -1.87 -29.39
N LEU A 118 6.56 -2.64 -28.64
CA LEU A 118 6.11 -3.38 -27.46
C LEU A 118 6.10 -2.51 -26.20
N VAL A 119 7.10 -1.65 -26.06
CA VAL A 119 7.39 -0.91 -24.83
C VAL A 119 7.08 0.58 -24.99
N ASP A 120 6.51 1.17 -23.95
CA ASP A 120 6.34 2.61 -23.83
C ASP A 120 7.65 3.27 -23.35
N PRO A 121 8.31 4.13 -24.15
CA PRO A 121 9.56 4.77 -23.78
C PRO A 121 9.44 5.70 -22.56
N LYS A 122 8.22 6.07 -22.14
CA LYS A 122 7.97 6.91 -20.95
C LYS A 122 7.77 6.11 -19.67
N ARG A 123 7.73 4.77 -19.75
CA ARG A 123 7.46 3.87 -18.61
C ARG A 123 8.52 2.78 -18.55
N LEU A 124 9.75 3.20 -18.24
CA LEU A 124 10.91 2.32 -18.09
C LEU A 124 11.36 2.27 -16.63
N GLY A 125 11.60 1.09 -16.10
CA GLY A 125 12.13 0.85 -14.76
C GLY A 125 13.38 -0.04 -14.78
N LEU A 126 14.21 0.11 -13.75
CA LEU A 126 15.39 -0.72 -13.50
C LEU A 126 15.26 -1.49 -12.19
N GLN A 127 15.75 -2.72 -12.17
CA GLN A 127 15.92 -3.50 -10.96
C GLN A 127 17.19 -4.35 -11.08
N GLY A 128 18.02 -4.32 -10.04
CA GLY A 128 19.20 -5.16 -9.98
C GLY A 128 19.59 -5.48 -8.55
N TRP A 129 20.31 -6.60 -8.39
CA TRP A 129 20.97 -7.00 -7.15
C TRP A 129 22.45 -7.27 -7.40
N SER A 130 23.34 -6.87 -6.49
CA SER A 130 24.80 -7.06 -6.64
C SER A 130 25.31 -6.36 -7.90
N ASN A 131 26.04 -7.04 -8.79
CA ASN A 131 26.49 -6.50 -10.09
C ASN A 131 25.37 -5.81 -10.88
N GLY A 132 24.15 -6.37 -10.88
CA GLY A 132 23.02 -5.75 -11.56
C GLY A 132 22.60 -4.42 -10.93
N ALA A 133 22.80 -4.25 -9.62
CA ALA A 133 22.59 -2.98 -8.93
C ALA A 133 23.72 -1.98 -9.22
N ILE A 134 24.97 -2.45 -9.42
CA ILE A 134 26.08 -1.61 -9.90
C ILE A 134 25.73 -1.03 -11.27
N LEU A 135 25.29 -1.88 -12.20
CA LEU A 135 24.86 -1.46 -13.54
C LEU A 135 23.60 -0.57 -13.47
N THR A 136 22.65 -0.85 -12.56
CA THR A 136 21.50 0.02 -12.29
C THR A 136 21.94 1.42 -11.88
N ASN A 137 22.89 1.53 -10.95
CA ASN A 137 23.43 2.80 -10.46
C ASN A 137 24.17 3.56 -11.57
N ALA A 138 24.93 2.84 -12.41
CA ALA A 138 25.60 3.41 -13.57
C ALA A 138 24.60 3.94 -14.62
N LEU A 139 23.53 3.21 -14.90
CA LEU A 139 22.48 3.63 -15.85
C LEU A 139 21.78 4.90 -15.37
N ILE A 140 21.32 4.96 -14.12
CA ILE A 140 20.63 6.17 -13.62
C ILE A 140 21.54 7.41 -13.56
N ALA A 141 22.86 7.21 -13.48
CA ALA A 141 23.85 8.28 -13.53
C ALA A 141 24.22 8.68 -14.97
N LYS A 142 23.99 7.80 -15.97
CA LYS A 142 24.28 8.03 -17.40
C LYS A 142 23.07 8.60 -18.16
N THR A 143 21.84 8.26 -17.76
CA THR A 143 20.61 8.63 -18.48
C THR A 143 19.43 8.92 -17.55
N THR A 144 18.50 9.76 -18.02
CA THR A 144 17.30 10.19 -17.28
C THR A 144 16.01 9.51 -17.77
N ARG A 145 16.10 8.54 -18.68
CA ARG A 145 14.92 7.90 -19.32
C ARG A 145 14.16 6.94 -18.40
N TYR A 146 14.77 6.50 -17.31
CA TYR A 146 14.16 5.58 -16.34
C TYR A 146 13.33 6.35 -15.31
N ARG A 147 12.12 5.87 -15.05
CA ARG A 147 11.17 6.48 -14.12
C ARG A 147 11.27 5.91 -12.71
N VAL A 148 11.92 4.77 -12.56
CA VAL A 148 12.14 4.12 -11.27
C VAL A 148 13.38 3.24 -11.32
N ALA A 149 14.13 3.16 -10.21
CA ALA A 149 15.21 2.22 -10.04
C ALA A 149 15.14 1.54 -8.68
N VAL A 150 15.42 0.23 -8.66
CA VAL A 150 15.59 -0.59 -7.45
C VAL A 150 17.01 -1.16 -7.47
N SER A 151 17.87 -0.64 -6.59
CA SER A 151 19.28 -1.03 -6.46
C SER A 151 19.50 -1.77 -5.15
N GLY A 152 19.70 -3.09 -5.22
CA GLY A 152 20.00 -3.92 -4.05
C GLY A 152 21.47 -4.35 -3.97
N ALA A 153 22.12 -4.12 -2.83
CA ALA A 153 23.51 -4.49 -2.60
C ALA A 153 24.48 -4.04 -3.73
N GLY A 154 24.29 -2.82 -4.25
CA GLY A 154 25.07 -2.27 -5.37
C GLY A 154 26.09 -1.22 -4.95
N THR A 155 27.29 -1.30 -5.53
CA THR A 155 28.35 -0.29 -5.42
C THR A 155 27.97 1.00 -6.16
N VAL A 156 28.36 2.15 -5.60
CA VAL A 156 28.24 3.47 -6.23
C VAL A 156 29.60 4.15 -6.39
N GLU A 157 30.58 3.78 -5.57
CA GLU A 157 31.91 4.37 -5.52
C GLU A 157 32.96 3.26 -5.40
N TYR A 158 33.83 3.12 -6.41
CA TYR A 158 34.73 1.97 -6.54
C TYR A 158 36.01 2.07 -5.70
N ILE A 159 36.49 3.25 -5.30
CA ILE A 159 37.74 3.40 -4.53
C ILE A 159 37.58 2.76 -3.14
N SER A 160 36.49 3.08 -2.46
CA SER A 160 36.16 2.52 -1.15
C SER A 160 35.70 1.07 -1.27
N ASP A 161 35.09 0.67 -2.40
CA ASP A 161 34.71 -0.71 -2.65
C ASP A 161 35.92 -1.63 -2.73
N TRP A 162 36.99 -1.22 -3.44
CA TRP A 162 38.27 -1.96 -3.51
C TRP A 162 38.78 -2.39 -2.12
N ALA A 163 38.70 -1.49 -1.13
CA ALA A 163 39.20 -1.74 0.22
C ALA A 163 38.18 -2.41 1.16
N SER A 164 36.88 -2.35 0.86
CA SER A 164 35.82 -2.84 1.75
C SER A 164 35.13 -4.12 1.28
N CYS A 165 35.19 -4.42 -0.02
CA CYS A 165 34.75 -5.66 -0.62
C CYS A 165 35.69 -6.80 -0.22
N GLU A 166 35.14 -7.92 0.24
CA GLU A 166 35.89 -9.12 0.64
C GLU A 166 36.84 -9.65 -0.45
N PHE A 167 36.55 -9.38 -1.72
CA PHE A 167 37.35 -9.79 -2.87
C PHE A 167 37.75 -8.61 -3.78
N GLY A 168 37.78 -7.40 -3.24
CA GLY A 168 38.00 -6.15 -4.00
C GLY A 168 39.27 -6.13 -4.86
N ASP A 169 40.43 -6.51 -4.31
CA ASP A 169 41.69 -6.50 -5.09
C ASP A 169 41.66 -7.44 -6.30
N ALA A 170 41.12 -8.65 -6.13
CA ALA A 170 41.02 -9.61 -7.23
C ALA A 170 40.00 -9.17 -8.29
N PHE A 171 38.85 -8.63 -7.86
CA PHE A 171 37.85 -8.06 -8.75
C PHE A 171 38.44 -6.94 -9.58
N ASP A 172 39.11 -6.01 -8.91
CA ASP A 172 39.59 -4.78 -9.52
C ASP A 172 40.73 -5.02 -10.50
N ARG A 173 41.69 -5.85 -10.12
CA ARG A 173 42.78 -6.26 -11.02
C ARG A 173 42.24 -6.86 -12.31
N PHE A 174 41.17 -7.65 -12.24
CA PHE A 174 40.60 -8.27 -13.42
C PHE A 174 39.75 -7.28 -14.25
N TYR A 175 38.78 -6.61 -13.63
CA TYR A 175 37.81 -5.78 -14.35
C TYR A 175 38.32 -4.40 -14.71
N PHE A 176 39.15 -3.79 -13.88
CA PHE A 176 39.75 -2.46 -14.13
C PHE A 176 41.18 -2.54 -14.65
N GLY A 177 41.87 -3.69 -14.49
CA GLY A 177 43.27 -3.88 -14.91
C GLY A 177 44.30 -3.17 -14.03
N LYS A 178 43.85 -2.31 -13.12
CA LYS A 178 44.65 -1.49 -12.20
C LYS A 178 43.84 -1.28 -10.92
N THR A 179 44.53 -1.13 -9.80
CA THR A 179 43.97 -0.75 -8.50
C THR A 179 43.80 0.77 -8.37
N PRO A 180 43.07 1.29 -7.36
CA PRO A 180 42.95 2.73 -7.14
C PRO A 180 44.29 3.41 -6.83
N LEU A 181 45.28 2.66 -6.32
CA LEU A 181 46.62 3.15 -6.04
C LEU A 181 47.45 3.36 -7.32
N GLU A 182 47.16 2.59 -8.36
CA GLU A 182 47.85 2.66 -9.66
C GLU A 182 47.19 3.69 -10.59
N ASP A 183 45.86 3.85 -10.54
CA ASP A 183 45.13 4.80 -11.39
C ASP A 183 43.84 5.32 -10.74
N LEU A 184 43.99 6.20 -9.75
CA LEU A 184 42.86 6.86 -9.07
C LEU A 184 41.88 7.54 -10.04
N SER A 185 42.40 8.05 -11.17
CA SER A 185 41.61 8.77 -12.16
C SER A 185 40.60 7.87 -12.87
N LEU A 186 40.97 6.62 -13.15
CA LEU A 186 40.07 5.60 -13.72
C LEU A 186 38.87 5.38 -12.82
N TYR A 187 39.10 5.22 -11.52
CA TYR A 187 38.07 4.95 -10.53
C TYR A 187 37.11 6.12 -10.35
N ALA A 188 37.63 7.35 -10.31
CA ALA A 188 36.80 8.55 -10.26
C ALA A 188 35.92 8.68 -11.51
N ARG A 189 36.46 8.38 -12.71
CA ARG A 189 35.70 8.42 -13.96
C ARG A 189 34.67 7.30 -14.07
N LYS A 190 34.95 6.11 -13.56
CA LYS A 190 34.04 4.94 -13.65
C LYS A 190 32.92 5.01 -12.62
N SER A 191 33.21 5.49 -11.41
CA SER A 191 32.26 5.48 -10.30
C SER A 191 31.00 6.29 -10.60
N PRO A 192 29.79 5.71 -10.51
CA PRO A 192 28.54 6.46 -10.62
C PRO A 192 28.45 7.64 -9.62
N PHE A 193 29.14 7.54 -8.48
CA PHE A 193 29.21 8.57 -7.45
C PHE A 193 29.56 9.97 -8.00
N THR A 194 30.50 10.06 -8.93
CA THR A 194 30.95 11.36 -9.50
C THR A 194 29.93 12.01 -10.43
N ARG A 195 28.84 11.30 -10.74
CA ARG A 195 27.74 11.75 -11.61
C ARG A 195 26.38 11.74 -10.92
N LEU A 196 26.31 11.62 -9.60
CA LEU A 196 25.02 11.62 -8.87
C LEU A 196 24.23 12.91 -9.11
N ASN A 197 24.89 14.02 -9.40
CA ASN A 197 24.24 15.27 -9.78
C ASN A 197 23.40 15.17 -11.06
N ALA A 198 23.61 14.17 -11.93
CA ALA A 198 22.79 13.94 -13.11
C ALA A 198 21.54 13.08 -12.82
N VAL A 199 21.48 12.41 -11.68
CA VAL A 199 20.43 11.44 -11.36
C VAL A 199 19.11 12.17 -11.06
N THR A 200 18.09 11.89 -11.86
CA THR A 200 16.71 12.35 -11.67
C THR A 200 15.71 11.19 -11.48
N THR A 201 16.22 9.97 -11.38
CA THR A 201 15.41 8.75 -11.25
C THR A 201 15.07 8.50 -9.78
N PRO A 202 13.79 8.29 -9.42
CA PRO A 202 13.42 7.80 -8.10
C PRO A 202 14.10 6.46 -7.77
N THR A 203 14.92 6.40 -6.72
CA THR A 203 15.76 5.24 -6.41
C THR A 203 15.44 4.62 -5.05
N LEU A 204 15.11 3.33 -5.03
CA LEU A 204 15.06 2.50 -3.84
C LEU A 204 16.38 1.76 -3.67
N ILE A 205 16.95 1.83 -2.47
CA ILE A 205 18.24 1.24 -2.11
C ILE A 205 17.98 0.19 -1.03
N LEU A 206 18.54 -1.01 -1.20
CA LEU A 206 18.26 -2.18 -0.34
C LEU A 206 19.57 -2.85 0.08
N PHE A 207 19.85 -3.01 1.38
CA PHE A 207 21.09 -3.65 1.86
C PHE A 207 20.89 -4.49 3.12
N GLY A 208 21.59 -5.62 3.21
CA GLY A 208 21.82 -6.30 4.49
C GLY A 208 22.86 -5.53 5.31
N THR A 209 22.72 -5.44 6.63
CA THR A 209 23.66 -4.67 7.47
C THR A 209 25.00 -5.38 7.69
N GLU A 210 25.09 -6.67 7.39
CA GLU A 210 26.30 -7.51 7.54
C GLU A 210 26.87 -7.94 6.18
N ASP A 211 26.54 -7.22 5.11
CA ASP A 211 27.11 -7.47 3.79
C ASP A 211 28.62 -7.18 3.77
N ARG A 212 29.41 -8.16 3.32
CA ARG A 212 30.87 -8.08 3.16
C ARG A 212 31.30 -8.14 1.70
N VAL A 213 30.38 -8.48 0.81
CA VAL A 213 30.63 -8.52 -0.63
C VAL A 213 30.52 -7.13 -1.20
N VAL A 214 29.42 -6.43 -0.90
CA VAL A 214 29.31 -4.99 -1.13
C VAL A 214 29.00 -4.33 0.21
N HIS A 215 29.95 -3.55 0.73
CA HIS A 215 29.80 -3.01 2.07
C HIS A 215 28.62 -2.03 2.15
N PRO A 216 27.78 -2.05 3.21
CA PRO A 216 26.58 -1.20 3.31
C PRO A 216 26.84 0.32 3.26
N GLN A 217 28.10 0.73 3.45
CA GLN A 217 28.54 2.09 3.21
C GLN A 217 28.24 2.56 1.77
N GLN A 218 28.29 1.68 0.77
CA GLN A 218 27.93 2.00 -0.61
C GLN A 218 26.46 2.45 -0.72
N GLY A 219 25.55 1.74 -0.03
CA GLY A 219 24.14 2.13 0.07
C GLY A 219 23.95 3.47 0.76
N TRP A 220 24.70 3.74 1.85
CA TRP A 220 24.68 5.03 2.53
C TRP A 220 25.18 6.17 1.65
N ALA A 221 26.28 5.96 0.90
CA ALA A 221 26.86 6.95 0.01
C ALA A 221 25.86 7.35 -1.10
N LEU A 222 25.21 6.36 -1.73
CA LEU A 222 24.18 6.60 -2.74
C LEU A 222 22.97 7.32 -2.14
N TYR A 223 22.45 6.85 -1.00
CA TYR A 223 21.29 7.45 -0.33
C TYR A 223 21.54 8.91 0.04
N ARG A 224 22.64 9.18 0.76
CA ARG A 224 22.96 10.53 1.25
C ARG A 224 23.33 11.47 0.10
N GLY A 225 24.04 10.98 -0.91
CA GLY A 225 24.36 11.76 -2.11
C GLY A 225 23.09 12.21 -2.83
N LEU A 226 22.19 11.28 -3.17
CA LEU A 226 20.92 11.61 -3.84
C LEU A 226 20.02 12.49 -2.96
N GLN A 227 19.96 12.21 -1.66
CA GLN A 227 19.16 13.00 -0.72
C GLN A 227 19.62 14.45 -0.63
N GLN A 228 20.94 14.68 -0.56
CA GLN A 228 21.51 16.04 -0.49
C GLN A 228 21.29 16.82 -1.78
N LEU A 229 21.35 16.14 -2.93
CA LEU A 229 21.09 16.75 -4.23
C LEU A 229 19.61 17.07 -4.45
N GLY A 230 18.70 16.29 -3.86
CA GLY A 230 17.26 16.57 -3.83
C GLY A 230 16.56 16.55 -5.20
N LYS A 231 17.18 15.99 -6.24
CA LYS A 231 16.65 15.99 -7.62
C LYS A 231 15.56 14.96 -7.87
N ALA A 232 15.53 13.90 -7.06
CA ALA A 232 14.54 12.83 -7.14
C ALA A 232 14.30 12.19 -5.76
N PRO A 233 13.13 11.56 -5.53
CA PRO A 233 12.89 10.77 -4.34
C PRO A 233 13.90 9.63 -4.19
N VAL A 234 14.41 9.44 -2.97
CA VAL A 234 15.29 8.32 -2.65
C VAL A 234 14.86 7.69 -1.34
N ARG A 235 14.97 6.36 -1.23
CA ARG A 235 14.68 5.62 0.00
C ARG A 235 15.72 4.55 0.23
N PHE A 236 16.16 4.40 1.48
CA PHE A 236 17.10 3.37 1.88
C PHE A 236 16.48 2.42 2.91
N VAL A 237 16.48 1.13 2.61
CA VAL A 237 16.01 0.07 3.50
C VAL A 237 17.19 -0.82 3.85
N GLN A 238 17.45 -0.94 5.15
CA GLN A 238 18.46 -1.84 5.69
C GLN A 238 17.79 -3.04 6.35
N TYR A 239 18.38 -4.22 6.19
CA TYR A 239 17.92 -5.48 6.77
C TYR A 239 18.90 -5.92 7.88
N PRO A 240 18.54 -5.75 9.16
CA PRO A 240 19.44 -6.07 10.28
C PRO A 240 19.84 -7.55 10.33
N GLY A 241 21.15 -7.79 10.39
CA GLY A 241 21.76 -9.11 10.46
C GLY A 241 21.72 -9.92 9.17
N GLU A 242 21.29 -9.32 8.06
CA GLU A 242 21.37 -9.95 6.73
C GLU A 242 22.72 -9.65 6.07
N LYS A 243 23.22 -10.60 5.29
CA LYS A 243 24.45 -10.48 4.49
C LYS A 243 24.11 -10.10 3.04
N HIS A 244 24.99 -10.43 2.09
CA HIS A 244 24.82 -10.13 0.66
C HIS A 244 23.56 -10.76 0.03
N SER A 245 23.20 -11.96 0.46
CA SER A 245 21.93 -12.61 0.11
C SER A 245 21.01 -12.60 1.32
N LEU A 246 19.78 -12.12 1.16
CA LEU A 246 18.79 -12.14 2.22
C LEU A 246 18.35 -13.58 2.50
N LYS A 247 18.42 -14.01 3.76
CA LYS A 247 18.07 -15.38 4.19
C LYS A 247 16.78 -15.43 5.00
N LYS A 248 16.47 -14.44 5.83
CA LYS A 248 15.22 -14.45 6.60
C LYS A 248 14.05 -14.20 5.66
N LEU A 249 13.02 -15.03 5.76
CA LEU A 249 11.79 -14.89 4.95
C LEU A 249 11.11 -13.52 5.16
N SER A 250 11.20 -12.96 6.36
CA SER A 250 10.69 -11.62 6.65
C SER A 250 11.43 -10.52 5.87
N SER A 251 12.76 -10.60 5.80
CA SER A 251 13.60 -9.69 4.99
C SER A 251 13.30 -9.84 3.51
N GLN A 252 13.23 -11.08 3.02
CA GLN A 252 12.88 -11.38 1.62
C GLN A 252 11.48 -10.85 1.25
N LYS A 253 10.47 -11.13 2.08
CA LYS A 253 9.10 -10.60 1.88
C LYS A 253 9.10 -9.07 1.89
N ARG A 254 9.82 -8.44 2.83
CA ARG A 254 9.90 -6.98 2.91
C ARG A 254 10.60 -6.39 1.67
N ASN A 255 11.63 -7.04 1.14
CA ASN A 255 12.28 -6.65 -0.12
C ASN A 255 11.29 -6.63 -1.28
N ILE A 256 10.56 -7.73 -1.49
CA ILE A 256 9.53 -7.83 -2.53
C ILE A 256 8.50 -6.71 -2.37
N VAL A 257 7.97 -6.52 -1.16
CA VAL A 257 6.93 -5.50 -0.87
C VAL A 257 7.44 -4.09 -1.13
N GLU A 258 8.64 -3.74 -0.65
CA GLU A 258 9.21 -2.40 -0.85
C GLU A 258 9.52 -2.12 -2.32
N SER A 259 10.11 -3.09 -3.02
CA SER A 259 10.44 -2.97 -4.44
C SER A 259 9.18 -2.77 -5.28
N LEU A 260 8.15 -3.60 -5.07
CA LEU A 260 6.89 -3.48 -5.78
C LEU A 260 6.16 -2.19 -5.44
N ALA A 261 6.10 -1.78 -4.17
CA ALA A 261 5.46 -0.52 -3.77
C ALA A 261 6.17 0.70 -4.38
N TRP A 262 7.50 0.66 -4.52
CA TRP A 262 8.27 1.72 -5.17
C TRP A 262 7.96 1.78 -6.68
N MET A 263 7.91 0.64 -7.36
CA MET A 263 7.51 0.59 -8.78
C MET A 263 6.04 0.98 -8.98
N ASP A 264 5.13 0.54 -8.10
CA ASP A 264 3.71 0.90 -8.13
C ASP A 264 3.54 2.43 -8.12
N ARG A 265 4.30 3.11 -7.26
CA ARG A 265 4.28 4.57 -7.13
C ARG A 265 4.85 5.33 -8.32
N TYR A 266 5.96 4.88 -8.91
CA TYR A 266 6.73 5.68 -9.88
C TYR A 266 6.66 5.19 -11.32
N LEU A 267 6.20 3.96 -11.56
CA LEU A 267 6.14 3.34 -12.89
C LEU A 267 4.72 2.94 -13.30
N PHE A 268 3.93 2.41 -12.37
CA PHE A 268 2.59 1.89 -12.69
C PHE A 268 1.46 2.87 -12.39
N ASP A 269 1.78 4.06 -11.86
CA ASP A 269 0.82 5.09 -11.45
C ASP A 269 -0.29 4.54 -10.52
N ALA A 270 -0.02 3.42 -9.85
CA ALA A 270 -0.91 2.84 -8.87
C ALA A 270 -0.84 3.75 -7.63
N ARG A 271 -1.96 4.43 -7.32
CA ARG A 271 -2.11 5.21 -6.09
C ARG A 271 -1.61 4.35 -4.94
N ALA A 272 -0.65 4.88 -4.19
CA ALA A 272 0.04 4.20 -3.10
C ALA A 272 -0.95 3.32 -2.31
N SER A 273 -0.81 2.00 -2.46
CA SER A 273 -1.49 1.05 -1.62
C SER A 273 -0.90 1.17 -0.21
N ASP A 274 -1.76 1.47 0.75
CA ASP A 274 -1.51 1.55 2.19
C ASP A 274 -0.24 2.34 2.58
N ASP A 275 -0.43 3.62 2.88
CA ASP A 275 0.57 4.40 3.60
C ASP A 275 1.00 3.66 4.87
N LEU A 276 2.20 3.07 4.85
CA LEU A 276 2.78 2.36 6.01
C LEU A 276 3.03 3.29 7.20
N SER A 277 2.92 4.61 7.03
CA SER A 277 2.99 5.59 8.11
C SER A 277 1.74 5.60 8.99
N LEU A 278 0.61 5.09 8.49
CA LEU A 278 -0.67 5.12 9.18
C LEU A 278 -1.20 3.71 9.42
N LYS A 279 -1.17 3.26 10.69
CA LYS A 279 -1.82 2.00 11.09
C LYS A 279 -3.33 2.14 10.82
N LYS A 280 -3.89 1.20 10.04
CA LYS A 280 -5.32 1.19 9.62
C LYS A 280 -6.30 1.37 10.79
N ASP A 281 -5.94 0.88 11.97
CA ASP A 281 -6.79 0.91 13.16
C ASP A 281 -6.36 1.99 14.18
N SER A 282 -5.60 2.99 13.76
CA SER A 282 -5.23 4.10 14.65
C SER A 282 -6.36 5.13 14.75
N PRO A 283 -6.47 5.85 15.89
CA PRO A 283 -7.42 6.96 16.02
C PRO A 283 -7.29 8.01 14.92
N LEU A 284 -6.07 8.26 14.42
CA LEU A 284 -5.82 9.17 13.31
C LEU A 284 -6.41 8.65 11.99
N ALA A 285 -6.30 7.34 11.72
CA ALA A 285 -6.91 6.74 10.54
C ALA A 285 -8.44 6.86 10.56
N TRP A 286 -9.06 6.65 11.73
CA TRP A 286 -10.51 6.79 11.89
C TRP A 286 -10.95 8.25 11.68
N ALA A 287 -10.20 9.20 12.23
CA ALA A 287 -10.48 10.63 12.08
C ALA A 287 -10.36 11.10 10.63
N LEU A 288 -9.33 10.64 9.90
CA LEU A 288 -9.16 10.96 8.48
C LEU A 288 -10.28 10.35 7.64
N GLY A 289 -10.64 9.09 7.87
CA GLY A 289 -11.78 8.46 7.18
C GLY A 289 -13.09 9.18 7.45
N ARG A 290 -13.32 9.64 8.69
CA ARG A 290 -14.54 10.38 9.05
C ARG A 290 -14.61 11.73 8.35
N ALA A 291 -13.46 12.38 8.13
CA ALA A 291 -13.39 13.65 7.43
C ALA A 291 -13.83 13.56 5.95
N GLU A 292 -13.85 12.37 5.37
CA GLU A 292 -14.35 12.12 4.01
C GLU A 292 -15.88 11.97 3.95
N ALA A 293 -16.57 11.82 5.10
CA ALA A 293 -18.03 11.72 5.14
C ALA A 293 -18.70 13.02 4.67
N LYS A 294 -19.85 12.91 4.01
CA LYS A 294 -20.58 14.09 3.51
C LYS A 294 -21.12 14.90 4.69
N ARG A 295 -20.85 16.20 4.66
CA ARG A 295 -21.37 17.19 5.61
C ARG A 295 -22.10 18.30 4.85
N SER A 296 -23.27 18.68 5.34
CA SER A 296 -23.85 19.99 5.04
C SER A 296 -23.37 21.00 6.09
N SER A 297 -23.55 22.29 5.84
CA SER A 297 -23.43 23.36 6.85
C SER A 297 -24.20 23.10 8.16
N ARG A 298 -25.16 22.17 8.16
CA ARG A 298 -26.04 21.82 9.28
C ARG A 298 -25.68 20.53 10.03
N GLY A 299 -24.66 19.76 9.60
CA GLY A 299 -24.25 18.50 10.24
C GLY A 299 -23.90 17.37 9.26
N TYR A 300 -23.70 16.15 9.79
CA TYR A 300 -23.45 14.96 8.97
C TYR A 300 -24.68 14.55 8.16
N GLY A 301 -24.49 14.30 6.87
CA GLY A 301 -25.56 13.92 5.93
C GLY A 301 -25.51 14.67 4.61
N ILE A 302 -26.58 14.52 3.82
CA ILE A 302 -26.75 15.14 2.52
C ILE A 302 -27.99 16.03 2.57
N GLU A 303 -27.96 17.21 1.97
CA GLU A 303 -29.17 18.03 1.83
C GLU A 303 -29.95 17.71 0.55
N ILE A 304 -31.25 17.44 0.70
CA ILE A 304 -32.20 17.30 -0.41
C ILE A 304 -33.39 18.21 -0.15
N GLY A 305 -33.57 19.23 -1.00
CA GLY A 305 -34.68 20.18 -0.88
C GLY A 305 -34.71 20.89 0.48
N GLY A 306 -33.55 21.34 0.97
CA GLY A 306 -33.38 22.09 2.22
C GLY A 306 -33.46 21.26 3.51
N VAL A 307 -33.55 19.93 3.38
CA VAL A 307 -33.66 18.99 4.51
C VAL A 307 -32.41 18.12 4.55
N LEU A 308 -31.79 18.03 5.73
CA LEU A 308 -30.65 17.15 5.98
C LEU A 308 -31.16 15.70 6.13
N ILE A 309 -30.64 14.80 5.31
CA ILE A 309 -30.96 13.37 5.31
C ILE A 309 -29.70 12.51 5.54
N PRO A 310 -29.86 11.24 5.96
CA PRO A 310 -28.73 10.34 6.12
C PRO A 310 -27.94 10.14 4.81
N GLU A 311 -26.61 10.17 4.89
CA GLU A 311 -25.74 9.64 3.83
C GLU A 311 -25.78 8.11 3.91
N THR A 312 -25.99 7.43 2.78
CA THR A 312 -25.94 5.97 2.70
C THR A 312 -24.77 5.49 1.86
N VAL A 313 -24.19 4.35 2.25
CA VAL A 313 -23.05 3.71 1.58
C VAL A 313 -23.29 2.23 1.38
N ASP A 314 -22.63 1.63 0.39
CA ASP A 314 -22.67 0.19 0.18
C ASP A 314 -21.67 -0.51 1.10
N PHE A 315 -22.17 -1.31 2.03
CA PHE A 315 -21.36 -2.06 2.99
C PHE A 315 -21.85 -3.51 3.06
N GLN A 316 -20.95 -4.47 2.82
CA GLN A 316 -21.26 -5.91 2.86
C GLN A 316 -22.51 -6.34 2.06
N GLY A 317 -22.76 -5.69 0.91
CA GLY A 317 -23.88 -6.01 0.02
C GLY A 317 -25.22 -5.38 0.43
N ILE A 318 -25.24 -4.45 1.39
CA ILE A 318 -26.39 -3.63 1.75
C ILE A 318 -26.07 -2.14 1.67
N THR A 319 -27.02 -1.33 1.20
CA THR A 319 -26.88 0.14 1.20
C THR A 319 -27.43 0.68 2.51
N VAL A 320 -26.55 1.15 3.40
CA VAL A 320 -26.86 1.48 4.79
C VAL A 320 -26.44 2.90 5.14
N GLY A 321 -27.12 3.54 6.10
CA GLY A 321 -26.71 4.82 6.68
C GLY A 321 -25.27 4.76 7.22
N ARG A 322 -24.43 5.71 6.80
CA ARG A 322 -23.03 5.82 7.26
C ARG A 322 -22.94 5.96 8.79
N PHE A 323 -23.92 6.64 9.38
CA PHE A 323 -24.06 6.88 10.82
C PHE A 323 -25.45 6.45 11.29
N GLU A 324 -25.62 6.30 12.60
CA GLU A 324 -26.93 6.33 13.27
C GLU A 324 -27.69 7.61 12.86
N VAL A 325 -29.03 7.57 12.82
CA VAL A 325 -29.82 8.76 12.48
C VAL A 325 -29.60 9.84 13.52
N THR A 326 -29.15 11.02 13.09
CA THR A 326 -28.81 12.11 14.02
C THR A 326 -30.06 12.85 14.50
N ARG A 327 -29.95 13.58 15.61
CA ARG A 327 -31.02 14.44 16.14
C ARG A 327 -31.47 15.48 15.11
N ALA A 328 -30.54 16.08 14.38
CA ALA A 328 -30.87 17.04 13.33
C ALA A 328 -31.63 16.41 12.16
N GLN A 329 -31.22 15.21 11.72
CA GLN A 329 -31.93 14.46 10.68
C GLN A 329 -33.34 14.09 11.15
N TYR A 330 -33.48 13.55 12.36
CA TYR A 330 -34.79 13.17 12.91
C TYR A 330 -35.72 14.36 13.09
N ALA A 331 -35.22 15.50 13.57
CA ALA A 331 -36.02 16.70 13.79
C ALA A 331 -36.63 17.29 12.51
N ALA A 332 -36.09 16.94 11.34
CA ALA A 332 -36.69 17.31 10.06
C ALA A 332 -38.08 16.66 9.82
N LEU A 333 -38.38 15.53 10.47
CA LEU A 333 -39.72 14.93 10.44
C LEU A 333 -40.75 15.83 11.14
N SER A 334 -40.38 16.38 12.31
CA SER A 334 -41.29 17.21 13.12
C SER A 334 -41.38 18.66 12.63
N GLY A 335 -40.44 19.08 11.78
CA GLY A 335 -40.35 20.45 11.26
C GLY A 335 -39.79 21.47 12.26
N VAL A 336 -39.35 21.02 13.45
CA VAL A 336 -38.74 21.86 14.48
C VAL A 336 -37.21 21.76 14.35
N PRO A 337 -36.47 22.87 14.14
CA PRO A 337 -35.01 22.81 14.08
C PRO A 337 -34.39 22.28 15.37
N CYS A 338 -33.43 21.35 15.25
CA CYS A 338 -32.62 20.88 16.38
C CYS A 338 -31.42 21.83 16.58
N THR A 339 -31.37 22.52 17.72
CA THR A 339 -30.26 23.44 18.07
C THR A 339 -29.30 22.87 19.10
N ASP A 340 -29.70 21.83 19.84
CA ASP A 340 -28.85 21.17 20.84
C ASP A 340 -28.29 19.84 20.32
N ARG A 341 -26.96 19.76 20.25
CA ARG A 341 -26.22 18.54 19.85
C ARG A 341 -26.75 17.88 18.57
N PRO A 342 -26.82 18.62 17.44
CA PRO A 342 -27.46 18.16 16.20
C PRO A 342 -26.88 16.86 15.61
N ASP A 343 -25.58 16.63 15.80
CA ASP A 343 -24.83 15.48 15.29
C ASP A 343 -24.77 14.29 16.28
N HIS A 344 -25.50 14.33 17.39
CA HIS A 344 -25.65 13.14 18.24
C HIS A 344 -26.72 12.21 17.66
N PRO A 345 -26.65 10.88 17.89
CA PRO A 345 -27.73 10.00 17.48
C PRO A 345 -29.03 10.41 18.16
N VAL A 346 -30.13 10.16 17.46
CA VAL A 346 -31.44 10.25 18.07
C VAL A 346 -31.60 9.11 19.07
N GLY A 347 -31.91 9.45 20.32
CA GLY A 347 -32.21 8.51 21.40
C GLY A 347 -33.65 8.72 21.90
N ALA A 348 -34.12 7.86 22.81
CA ALA A 348 -35.49 7.91 23.34
C ALA A 348 -36.59 7.79 22.28
N ILE A 349 -36.33 7.03 21.21
CA ILE A 349 -37.28 6.79 20.12
C ILE A 349 -37.82 5.37 20.20
N SER A 350 -39.12 5.19 19.97
CA SER A 350 -39.76 3.88 19.83
C SER A 350 -39.62 3.32 18.40
N PHE A 351 -39.74 2.01 18.25
CA PHE A 351 -39.74 1.34 16.94
C PHE A 351 -40.72 1.97 15.93
N GLU A 352 -41.91 2.33 16.39
CA GLU A 352 -42.99 2.92 15.58
C GLU A 352 -42.59 4.29 15.04
N LYS A 353 -41.95 5.11 15.87
CA LYS A 353 -41.42 6.42 15.48
C LYS A 353 -40.23 6.30 14.53
N ALA A 354 -39.38 5.29 14.71
CA ALA A 354 -38.29 5.00 13.78
C ALA A 354 -38.85 4.58 12.40
N LYS A 355 -39.90 3.75 12.37
CA LYS A 355 -40.63 3.40 11.13
C LYS A 355 -41.32 4.58 10.48
N GLU A 356 -41.93 5.47 11.27
CA GLU A 356 -42.54 6.70 10.78
C GLU A 356 -41.51 7.57 10.06
N TYR A 357 -40.33 7.74 10.66
CA TYR A 357 -39.23 8.45 10.04
C TYR A 357 -38.79 7.83 8.72
N CYS A 358 -38.62 6.50 8.66
CA CYS A 358 -38.27 5.80 7.41
C CYS A 358 -39.33 6.00 6.31
N LYS A 359 -40.62 5.95 6.65
CA LYS A 359 -41.72 6.21 5.71
C LYS A 359 -41.71 7.65 5.20
N TRP A 360 -41.52 8.61 6.10
CA TRP A 360 -41.41 10.02 5.76
C TRP A 360 -40.21 10.29 4.85
N LEU A 361 -39.04 9.75 5.21
CA LEU A 361 -37.82 9.88 4.43
C LEU A 361 -37.99 9.27 3.03
N SER A 362 -38.68 8.13 2.94
CA SER A 362 -38.98 7.50 1.67
C SER A 362 -39.87 8.37 0.78
N LYS A 363 -40.95 8.90 1.35
CA LYS A 363 -41.86 9.80 0.63
C LYS A 363 -41.16 11.08 0.16
N ARG A 364 -40.24 11.62 0.97
CA ARG A 364 -39.51 12.86 0.67
C ARG A 364 -38.48 12.68 -0.44
N THR A 365 -37.78 11.55 -0.45
CA THR A 365 -36.66 11.29 -1.36
C THR A 365 -37.08 10.56 -2.63
N GLY A 366 -38.26 9.92 -2.65
CA GLY A 366 -38.69 9.03 -3.73
C GLY A 366 -37.95 7.69 -3.76
N ARG A 367 -37.12 7.40 -2.74
CA ARG A 367 -36.37 6.15 -2.59
C ARG A 367 -36.92 5.37 -1.39
N ARG A 368 -36.70 4.06 -1.33
CA ARG A 368 -37.26 3.24 -0.24
C ARG A 368 -36.26 3.11 0.91
N TYR A 369 -36.55 3.79 2.01
CA TYR A 369 -35.83 3.67 3.28
C TYR A 369 -36.61 2.83 4.27
N ARG A 370 -35.90 1.99 5.02
CA ARG A 370 -36.46 1.12 6.07
C ARG A 370 -35.46 0.92 7.20
N LEU A 371 -35.93 0.30 8.27
CA LEU A 371 -35.04 -0.22 9.31
C LEU A 371 -34.31 -1.48 8.79
N PRO A 372 -33.11 -1.78 9.30
CA PRO A 372 -32.44 -3.04 9.02
C PRO A 372 -33.31 -4.23 9.46
N THR A 373 -33.22 -5.34 8.74
CA THR A 373 -33.69 -6.64 9.24
C THR A 373 -32.70 -7.21 10.25
N ILE A 374 -33.10 -8.22 11.03
CA ILE A 374 -32.18 -8.92 11.95
C ILE A 374 -30.93 -9.41 11.22
N HIS A 375 -31.09 -10.06 10.07
CA HIS A 375 -29.96 -10.63 9.34
C HIS A 375 -28.98 -9.56 8.80
N GLU A 376 -29.49 -8.41 8.41
CA GLU A 376 -28.64 -7.29 7.99
C GLU A 376 -27.94 -6.65 9.19
N ALA A 377 -28.63 -6.53 10.33
CA ALA A 377 -28.05 -6.04 11.56
C ALA A 377 -26.93 -6.96 12.08
N GLU A 378 -27.11 -8.28 12.03
CA GLU A 378 -26.06 -9.25 12.36
C GLU A 378 -24.80 -9.05 11.51
N LYS A 379 -24.94 -8.79 10.21
CA LYS A 379 -23.82 -8.45 9.31
C LYS A 379 -23.15 -7.14 9.69
N LEU A 380 -23.95 -6.10 9.97
CA LEU A 380 -23.44 -4.81 10.42
C LEU A 380 -22.62 -4.95 11.70
N TYR A 381 -23.07 -5.78 12.65
CA TYR A 381 -22.41 -5.92 13.95
C TYR A 381 -21.30 -6.98 14.00
N GLU A 382 -21.00 -7.62 12.86
CA GLU A 382 -19.95 -8.63 12.81
C GLU A 382 -18.59 -7.99 13.13
N GLY A 383 -18.02 -8.36 14.29
CA GLY A 383 -16.71 -7.88 14.74
C GLY A 383 -16.69 -6.55 15.51
N THR A 384 -17.83 -6.00 15.94
CA THR A 384 -17.93 -4.66 16.55
C THR A 384 -17.66 -4.57 18.06
N LYS A 385 -17.27 -5.66 18.74
CA LYS A 385 -17.37 -5.75 20.21
C LYS A 385 -16.28 -5.07 21.04
N GLU A 386 -15.21 -4.57 20.44
CA GLU A 386 -14.06 -4.04 21.20
C GLU A 386 -13.97 -2.50 21.21
N GLY A 387 -14.21 -1.90 22.38
CA GLY A 387 -13.66 -0.57 22.73
C GLY A 387 -14.39 0.68 22.21
N GLU A 388 -15.63 0.56 21.71
CA GLU A 388 -16.45 1.72 21.34
C GLU A 388 -17.26 2.30 22.53
N ASN A 389 -18.30 3.10 22.27
CA ASN A 389 -19.09 3.77 23.31
C ASN A 389 -20.08 2.81 23.99
N THR A 390 -19.59 1.96 24.89
CA THR A 390 -20.38 1.03 25.72
C THR A 390 -20.19 1.30 27.21
N LEU A 391 -21.00 0.65 28.05
CA LEU A 391 -20.83 0.77 29.50
C LEU A 391 -19.46 0.26 29.95
N ASP A 392 -18.93 -0.78 29.29
CA ASP A 392 -17.60 -1.33 29.58
C ASP A 392 -16.50 -0.30 29.33
N ALA A 393 -16.60 0.46 28.24
CA ALA A 393 -15.64 1.51 27.92
C ALA A 393 -15.65 2.65 28.93
N TRP A 394 -16.82 3.03 29.46
CA TRP A 394 -16.94 4.04 30.51
C TRP A 394 -16.50 3.52 31.88
N ALA A 395 -16.73 2.25 32.18
CA ALA A 395 -16.31 1.63 33.43
C ALA A 395 -14.80 1.35 33.47
N GLY A 396 -14.16 1.16 32.30
CA GLY A 396 -12.76 0.76 32.17
C GLY A 396 -12.53 -0.75 32.38
N TYR A 397 -13.60 -1.53 32.52
CA TYR A 397 -13.60 -2.98 32.67
C TYR A 397 -14.97 -3.52 32.22
N ALA A 398 -15.06 -4.82 31.94
CA ALA A 398 -16.34 -5.47 31.63
C ALA A 398 -17.17 -5.63 32.92
N PRO A 399 -18.23 -4.82 33.15
CA PRO A 399 -18.94 -4.82 34.42
C PRO A 399 -19.76 -6.11 34.55
N ASN A 400 -19.69 -6.73 35.73
CA ASN A 400 -20.60 -7.83 36.05
C ASN A 400 -22.06 -7.29 36.22
N PRO A 401 -23.08 -8.16 36.35
CA PRO A 401 -24.47 -7.72 36.44
C PRO A 401 -24.78 -6.75 37.59
N GLU A 402 -24.15 -6.93 38.75
CA GLU A 402 -24.34 -6.06 39.92
C GLU A 402 -23.68 -4.70 39.69
N ASP A 403 -22.46 -4.70 39.16
CA ASP A 403 -21.73 -3.50 38.78
C ASP A 403 -22.50 -2.70 37.74
N ALA A 404 -23.03 -3.35 36.69
CA ALA A 404 -23.82 -2.69 35.66
C ALA A 404 -25.08 -2.01 36.23
N THR A 405 -25.76 -2.67 37.18
CA THR A 405 -26.94 -2.11 37.86
C THR A 405 -26.56 -0.89 38.70
N SER A 406 -25.48 -1.01 39.49
CA SER A 406 -24.93 0.07 40.30
C SER A 406 -24.48 1.26 39.47
N LEU A 407 -23.81 1.00 38.33
CA LEU A 407 -23.36 2.02 37.39
C LEU A 407 -24.54 2.74 36.77
N ARG A 408 -25.60 2.05 36.31
CA ARG A 408 -26.80 2.68 35.76
C ARG A 408 -27.49 3.61 36.76
N ALA A 409 -27.60 3.21 38.02
CA ALA A 409 -28.15 4.07 39.06
C ALA A 409 -27.32 5.36 39.26
N LYS A 410 -25.99 5.28 39.09
CA LYS A 410 -25.09 6.45 39.12
C LYS A 410 -25.25 7.31 37.86
N LEU A 411 -25.40 6.71 36.69
CA LEU A 411 -25.61 7.42 35.41
C LEU A 411 -26.86 8.28 35.41
N GLY A 412 -27.92 7.86 36.10
CA GLY A 412 -29.14 8.67 36.26
C GLY A 412 -28.90 10.07 36.85
N ARG A 413 -27.78 10.28 37.57
CA ARG A 413 -27.39 11.58 38.12
C ARG A 413 -26.78 12.53 37.10
N LEU A 414 -26.33 12.03 35.95
CA LEU A 414 -25.71 12.81 34.88
C LEU A 414 -26.74 13.37 33.88
N GLY A 415 -28.00 12.94 33.98
CA GLY A 415 -29.08 13.29 33.06
C GLY A 415 -29.33 12.24 31.98
N GLU A 416 -30.47 12.34 31.31
CA GLU A 416 -30.85 11.42 30.23
C GLU A 416 -29.90 11.54 29.04
N GLY A 417 -29.45 10.39 28.52
CA GLY A 417 -28.56 10.33 27.36
C GLY A 417 -27.18 10.97 27.59
N ALA A 418 -26.76 11.15 28.85
CA ALA A 418 -25.49 11.81 29.18
C ALA A 418 -24.26 11.14 28.56
N LEU A 419 -24.33 9.84 28.26
CA LEU A 419 -23.24 9.09 27.63
C LEU A 419 -23.29 9.08 26.09
N LEU A 420 -24.30 9.70 25.47
CA LEU A 420 -24.35 9.83 24.02
C LEU A 420 -23.20 10.70 23.53
N LYS A 421 -22.52 10.22 22.49
CA LYS A 421 -21.47 10.96 21.79
C LYS A 421 -21.99 11.39 20.42
N GLU A 422 -21.34 12.40 19.84
CA GLU A 422 -21.50 12.73 18.42
C GLU A 422 -21.27 11.48 17.57
N VAL A 423 -22.03 11.31 16.49
CA VAL A 423 -21.80 10.21 15.54
C VAL A 423 -20.42 10.30 14.91
N GLY A 424 -19.86 9.16 14.55
CA GLY A 424 -18.52 9.00 14.01
C GLY A 424 -17.41 9.03 15.07
N GLN A 425 -17.72 8.96 16.36
CA GLN A 425 -16.69 8.82 17.40
C GLN A 425 -16.27 7.34 17.57
N GLY A 426 -17.07 6.38 17.09
CA GLY A 426 -16.71 4.98 16.97
C GLY A 426 -15.72 4.68 15.85
N ARG A 427 -15.26 3.44 15.78
CA ARG A 427 -14.36 2.97 14.72
C ARG A 427 -15.16 2.78 13.43
N GLY A 428 -14.65 3.34 12.33
CA GLY A 428 -15.20 3.06 11.01
C GLY A 428 -14.92 1.63 10.57
N GLN A 429 -15.93 0.92 10.08
CA GLN A 429 -15.82 -0.41 9.49
C GLN A 429 -15.97 -0.39 7.98
N GLY A 430 -15.11 -1.11 7.26
CA GLY A 430 -15.10 -1.19 5.80
C GLY A 430 -13.75 -0.79 5.19
N SER A 431 -13.52 -1.14 3.91
CA SER A 431 -12.28 -0.80 3.20
C SER A 431 -12.39 0.46 2.34
N LEU A 432 -13.54 0.68 1.71
CA LEU A 432 -13.83 1.84 0.86
C LEU A 432 -15.06 2.62 1.34
N SER A 433 -16.09 1.88 1.78
CA SER A 433 -17.34 2.42 2.31
C SER A 433 -17.36 2.26 3.83
N LEU A 434 -16.83 3.25 4.54
CA LEU A 434 -16.81 3.22 6.02
C LEU A 434 -18.21 3.44 6.61
N VAL A 435 -18.61 2.58 7.54
CA VAL A 435 -19.80 2.72 8.39
C VAL A 435 -19.35 2.85 9.85
N TYR A 436 -19.93 3.79 10.58
CA TYR A 436 -19.49 4.17 11.93
C TYR A 436 -20.51 3.81 13.02
N ASP A 437 -20.01 3.76 14.25
CA ASP A 437 -20.78 3.61 15.49
C ASP A 437 -21.58 2.29 15.55
N LEU A 438 -20.99 1.20 15.02
CA LEU A 438 -21.62 -0.13 15.00
C LEU A 438 -21.34 -0.92 16.29
N GLY A 439 -20.38 -0.48 17.11
CA GLY A 439 -19.97 -1.13 18.36
C GLY A 439 -20.49 -0.46 19.62
N GLY A 440 -21.24 0.63 19.52
CA GLY A 440 -21.82 1.33 20.66
C GLY A 440 -22.38 2.70 20.29
N ASN A 441 -22.79 3.45 21.31
CA ASN A 441 -23.57 4.70 21.27
C ASN A 441 -25.07 4.47 21.54
N VAL A 442 -25.89 4.06 20.57
CA VAL A 442 -27.28 3.63 20.81
C VAL A 442 -27.53 2.20 20.35
N ALA A 443 -28.42 1.49 21.04
CA ALA A 443 -28.97 0.24 20.53
C ALA A 443 -29.94 0.59 19.39
N GLU A 444 -29.77 -0.06 18.24
CA GLU A 444 -30.54 0.27 17.04
C GLU A 444 -31.78 -0.61 16.90
N TRP A 445 -32.92 0.02 16.56
CA TRP A 445 -34.14 -0.69 16.19
C TRP A 445 -33.99 -1.43 14.86
N VAL A 446 -34.27 -2.73 14.89
CA VAL A 446 -34.36 -3.60 13.71
C VAL A 446 -35.77 -4.16 13.56
N ASP A 447 -36.13 -4.48 12.32
CA ASP A 447 -37.42 -5.08 11.97
C ASP A 447 -37.33 -6.62 11.98
N GLU A 448 -38.07 -7.23 12.91
CA GLU A 448 -38.31 -8.67 13.01
C GLU A 448 -39.75 -8.97 12.59
N ASN A 449 -39.98 -9.17 11.29
CA ASN A 449 -41.29 -9.53 10.74
C ASN A 449 -42.42 -8.58 11.18
N GLY A 450 -42.13 -7.28 11.23
CA GLY A 450 -43.05 -6.22 11.63
C GLY A 450 -43.01 -5.85 13.11
N LYS A 451 -42.22 -6.54 13.93
CA LYS A 451 -41.99 -6.24 15.35
C LYS A 451 -40.60 -5.64 15.56
N GLY A 452 -40.48 -4.71 16.50
CA GLY A 452 -39.20 -4.08 16.82
C GLY A 452 -38.37 -4.94 17.74
N LYS A 453 -37.09 -5.11 17.40
CA LYS A 453 -36.07 -5.67 18.30
C LYS A 453 -34.91 -4.67 18.40
N LEU A 454 -34.33 -4.54 19.57
CA LEU A 454 -33.09 -3.76 19.75
C LEU A 454 -31.90 -4.68 19.50
N MET A 455 -30.95 -4.22 18.70
CA MET A 455 -29.69 -4.92 18.44
C MET A 455 -28.50 -3.96 18.46
N GLY A 456 -27.31 -4.51 18.61
CA GLY A 456 -26.07 -3.74 18.72
C GLY A 456 -25.72 -3.36 20.16
N GLY A 457 -24.58 -2.69 20.33
CA GLY A 457 -24.14 -2.16 21.62
C GLY A 457 -24.79 -0.80 21.91
N SER A 458 -24.81 -0.39 23.17
CA SER A 458 -25.23 0.97 23.56
C SER A 458 -24.40 1.47 24.73
N ALA A 459 -24.35 2.79 24.91
CA ALA A 459 -23.49 3.44 25.90
C ALA A 459 -23.81 3.06 27.36
N ASP A 460 -25.01 2.55 27.65
CA ASP A 460 -25.45 2.14 28.99
C ASP A 460 -25.62 0.61 29.16
N THR A 461 -25.20 -0.18 28.16
CA THR A 461 -25.21 -1.64 28.22
C THR A 461 -23.80 -2.21 28.21
N SER A 462 -23.58 -3.26 29.01
CA SER A 462 -22.37 -4.08 28.93
C SER A 462 -22.47 -5.08 27.78
N THR A 463 -21.31 -5.37 27.19
CA THR A 463 -21.12 -6.29 26.05
C THR A 463 -20.92 -7.77 26.43
N ASP A 464 -21.00 -8.14 27.72
CA ASP A 464 -20.81 -9.53 28.18
C ASP A 464 -21.82 -10.50 27.55
N ALA A 465 -21.29 -11.50 26.81
CA ALA A 465 -22.06 -12.52 26.11
C ALA A 465 -22.77 -13.54 27.03
N LYS A 466 -22.49 -13.55 28.34
CA LYS A 466 -23.12 -14.45 29.32
C LYS A 466 -24.47 -13.94 29.86
N ARG A 467 -24.97 -12.82 29.35
CA ARG A 467 -26.24 -12.20 29.77
C ARG A 467 -27.49 -12.87 29.17
N SER A 468 -28.60 -12.84 29.93
CA SER A 468 -29.91 -12.53 29.36
C SER A 468 -29.96 -11.01 29.13
N GLU A 469 -30.17 -10.56 27.88
CA GLU A 469 -30.11 -9.16 27.47
C GLU A 469 -30.83 -8.23 28.47
N SER A 470 -30.10 -7.40 29.22
CA SER A 470 -30.74 -6.23 29.81
C SER A 470 -30.83 -5.19 28.69
N GLU A 471 -32.03 -4.89 28.23
CA GLU A 471 -32.27 -3.93 27.17
C GLU A 471 -31.62 -2.57 27.48
N ALA A 472 -31.22 -1.85 26.43
CA ALA A 472 -30.71 -0.49 26.54
C ALA A 472 -31.79 0.40 27.18
N GLY A 473 -31.38 1.32 28.07
CA GLY A 473 -32.29 2.30 28.63
C GLY A 473 -32.91 3.15 27.52
N SER A 474 -34.14 3.64 27.72
CA SER A 474 -34.91 4.36 26.70
C SER A 474 -34.10 5.47 26.01
N ALA A 475 -33.33 6.26 26.77
CA ALA A 475 -32.49 7.33 26.26
C ALA A 475 -31.39 6.88 25.26
N TYR A 476 -31.03 5.59 25.27
CA TYR A 476 -29.99 4.98 24.44
C TYR A 476 -30.57 4.04 23.37
N GLN A 477 -31.88 4.14 23.08
CA GLN A 477 -32.55 3.44 21.99
C GLN A 477 -32.70 4.39 20.79
N GLY A 478 -32.08 4.04 19.67
CA GLY A 478 -32.10 4.81 18.44
C GLY A 478 -32.18 3.90 17.22
N PHE A 479 -31.74 4.36 16.06
CA PHE A 479 -31.83 3.57 14.83
C PHE A 479 -30.94 4.09 13.70
N ARG A 480 -30.74 3.21 12.72
CA ARG A 480 -30.12 3.50 11.42
C ARG A 480 -31.10 3.16 10.31
N VAL A 481 -30.81 3.63 9.10
CA VAL A 481 -31.62 3.34 7.92
C VAL A 481 -30.88 2.44 6.94
N VAL A 482 -31.62 1.57 6.27
CA VAL A 482 -31.22 0.82 5.08
C VAL A 482 -32.01 1.36 3.89
N LEU A 483 -31.38 1.36 2.74
CA LEU A 483 -31.89 1.85 1.48
C LEU A 483 -31.96 0.70 0.49
N ASP A 484 -33.16 0.43 -0.03
CA ASP A 484 -33.41 -0.60 -1.04
C ASP A 484 -33.14 -0.11 -2.47
#